data_AF-A0A528E3C0-F1
#
_entry.id   AF-A0A528E3C0-F1
#
_cell.length_a   1.000
_cell.length_b   1.000
_cell.length_c   1.000
_cell.angle_alpha   90.00
_cell.angle_beta   90.00
_cell.angle_gamma   90.00
#
_symmetry.space_group_name_H-M   'P 1'
#
loop_
_entity.id
_entity.type
_entity.pdbx_description
1 polymer ?
#
loop_
_entity_poly.entity_id
_entity_poly.type
_entity_poly.pdbx_seq_one_letter_code
_entity_poly.pdbx_strand_id
1 'polypeptide(L)' 'ALRVTPLETAAVAGRSVPIRWRVQLSEKGVDVTIRTLNPEAWMDTRFPYWEGPIRFEGTHAGRGYLEMTGYE' A
#
# COMPACT_ATOMS: atom_id res chain seq x y z
N ALA A 1 16.42 3.98 9.15
CA ALA A 1 15.89 2.82 8.41
C ALA A 1 14.47 3.08 7.92
N LEU A 2 14.09 2.50 6.78
CA LEU A 2 12.72 2.50 6.28
C LEU A 2 11.81 1.70 7.24
N ARG A 3 10.66 2.27 7.60
CA ARG A 3 9.58 1.58 8.32
C ARG A 3 8.30 1.68 7.52
N VAL A 4 7.63 0.54 7.37
CA VAL A 4 6.35 0.41 6.67
C VAL A 4 5.39 -0.29 7.63
N THR A 5 4.27 0.35 7.97
CA THR A 5 3.32 -0.16 8.97
C THR A 5 1.92 -0.18 8.39
N PRO A 6 1.25 -1.35 8.34
CA PRO A 6 -0.13 -1.42 7.87
C PRO A 6 -1.03 -0.71 8.89
N LEU A 7 -1.94 0.12 8.40
CA LEU A 7 -2.93 0.84 9.22
C LEU A 7 -4.33 0.26 9.06
N GLU A 8 -4.61 -0.36 7.90
CA GLU A 8 -5.91 -0.91 7.56
C GLU A 8 -5.73 -2.06 6.57
N THR A 9 -6.51 -3.12 6.73
CA THR A 9 -6.56 -4.28 5.85
C THR A 9 -7.97 -4.50 5.33
N ALA A 10 -8.11 -4.99 4.11
CA ALA A 10 -9.37 -5.37 3.50
C ALA A 10 -9.33 -6.82 3.02
N ALA A 11 -10.51 -7.45 2.96
CA ALA A 11 -10.69 -8.73 2.29
C ALA A 11 -10.76 -8.50 0.78
N VAL A 12 -9.76 -9.00 0.05
CA VAL A 12 -9.61 -8.81 -1.40
C VAL A 12 -9.32 -10.17 -2.03
N ALA A 13 -10.15 -10.62 -2.97
CA ALA A 13 -10.00 -11.92 -3.62
C ALA A 13 -9.76 -13.09 -2.62
N GLY A 14 -10.48 -13.08 -1.48
CA GLY A 14 -10.36 -14.09 -0.43
C GLY A 14 -9.15 -13.94 0.51
N ARG A 15 -8.39 -12.85 0.41
CA ARG A 15 -7.15 -12.62 1.16
C ARG A 15 -7.24 -11.36 2.03
N SER A 16 -6.50 -11.33 3.13
CA SER A 16 -6.36 -10.12 3.95
C SER A 16 -5.18 -9.29 3.44
N VAL A 17 -5.47 -8.16 2.79
CA VAL A 17 -4.45 -7.31 2.14
C VAL A 17 -4.47 -5.91 2.76
N PRO A 18 -3.32 -5.33 3.16
CA PRO A 18 -3.29 -3.98 3.68
C PRO A 18 -3.54 -2.93 2.60
N ILE A 19 -4.55 -2.10 2.80
CA ILE A 19 -5.00 -1.07 1.86
C ILE A 19 -4.67 0.35 2.31
N ARG A 20 -4.08 0.47 3.51
CA ARG A 20 -3.58 1.73 4.08
C ARG A 20 -2.29 1.48 4.86
N TRP A 21 -1.32 2.37 4.69
CA TRP A 21 0.01 2.23 5.27
C TRP A 21 0.50 3.55 5.85
N ARG A 22 1.34 3.47 6.89
CA ARG A 22 2.26 4.55 7.26
C ARG A 22 3.66 4.18 6.79
N VAL A 23 4.29 5.05 6.02
CA VAL A 23 5.66 4.89 5.53
C VAL A 23 6.53 5.99 6.12
N GLN A 24 7.60 5.57 6.79
CA GLN A 24 8.52 6.46 7.49
C GLN A 24 9.95 6.20 7.05
N LEU A 25 10.65 7.27 6.69
CA LEU A 25 12.09 7.29 6.42
C LEU A 25 12.66 8.57 7.04
N SER A 26 12.93 8.51 8.35
CA SER A 26 13.33 9.68 9.15
C SER A 26 14.58 10.37 8.62
N GLU A 27 15.55 9.61 8.10
CA GLU A 27 16.78 10.13 7.49
C GLU A 27 16.55 11.02 6.26
N LYS A 28 15.34 10.98 5.69
CA LYS A 28 14.92 11.80 4.55
C LYS A 28 13.72 12.71 4.89
N GLY A 29 13.33 12.82 6.16
CA GLY A 29 12.18 13.62 6.57
C GLY A 29 10.84 13.12 6.03
N VAL A 30 10.73 11.83 5.70
CA VAL A 30 9.50 11.23 5.16
C VAL A 30 8.70 10.59 6.29
N ASP A 31 7.45 11.02 6.45
CA ASP A 31 6.42 10.36 7.24
C ASP A 31 5.09 10.62 6.54
N VAL A 32 4.61 9.60 5.82
CA VAL A 32 3.40 9.72 4.99
C VAL A 32 2.43 8.58 5.28
N THR A 33 1.15 8.90 5.20
CA THR A 33 0.08 7.92 5.14
C THR A 33 -0.30 7.69 3.68
N ILE A 34 -0.29 6.43 3.26
CA ILE A 34 -0.68 5.98 1.93
C ILE A 34 -2.07 5.37 2.01
N ARG A 35 -2.93 5.71 1.04
CA ARG A 35 -4.25 5.08 0.83
C ARG A 35 -4.39 4.57 -0.60
N THR A 36 -4.88 3.34 -0.75
CA THR A 36 -5.26 2.79 -2.05
C THR A 36 -6.56 3.45 -2.55
N LEU A 37 -6.70 3.57 -3.88
CA LEU A 37 -7.90 4.17 -4.48
C LEU A 37 -8.94 3.12 -4.86
N ASN A 38 -8.49 1.92 -5.23
CA ASN A 38 -9.35 0.77 -5.48
C ASN A 38 -8.85 -0.41 -4.64
N PRO A 39 -9.51 -0.74 -3.51
CA PRO A 39 -9.14 -1.89 -2.69
C PRO A 39 -9.13 -3.22 -3.46
N GLU A 40 -9.99 -3.37 -4.47
CA GLU A 40 -10.17 -4.61 -5.23
C GLU A 40 -9.18 -4.82 -6.38
N ALA A 41 -8.06 -4.07 -6.40
CA ALA A 41 -7.07 -4.10 -7.48
C ALA A 41 -6.15 -5.35 -7.44
N TRP A 42 -6.76 -6.53 -7.36
CA TRP A 42 -6.07 -7.82 -7.38
C TRP A 42 -5.86 -8.30 -8.82
N MET A 43 -4.65 -8.79 -9.09
CA MET A 43 -4.25 -9.35 -10.38
C MET A 43 -4.15 -10.87 -10.23
N ASP A 44 -5.15 -11.57 -10.77
CA ASP A 44 -5.23 -13.04 -10.77
C ASP A 44 -4.39 -13.64 -11.90
N THR A 45 -3.06 -13.48 -11.80
CA THR A 45 -2.09 -14.02 -12.75
C THR A 45 -1.45 -15.30 -12.21
N ARG A 46 -0.52 -15.91 -12.97
CA ARG A 46 0.26 -17.07 -12.51
C ARG A 46 0.98 -16.82 -11.18
N PHE A 47 1.39 -15.58 -10.92
CA PHE A 47 1.95 -15.14 -9.66
C PHE A 47 1.07 -13.98 -9.17
N PRO A 48 0.04 -14.25 -8.35
CA PRO A 48 -0.97 -13.25 -8.07
C PRO A 48 -0.43 -12.15 -7.15
N TYR A 49 -0.91 -10.93 -7.37
CA TYR A 49 -0.41 -9.75 -6.68
C TYR A 49 -1.48 -8.65 -6.63
N TRP A 50 -1.32 -7.71 -5.70
CA TRP A 50 -2.13 -6.49 -5.65
C TRP A 50 -1.37 -5.37 -6.36
N GLU A 51 -2.02 -4.64 -7.27
CA GLU A 51 -1.43 -3.47 -7.91
C GLU A 51 -2.48 -2.41 -8.21
N GLY A 52 -2.25 -1.19 -7.73
CA GLY A 52 -3.20 -0.11 -7.96
C GLY A 52 -2.70 1.28 -7.60
N PRO A 53 -3.42 2.30 -8.10
CA PRO A 53 -3.09 3.69 -7.81
C PRO A 53 -3.31 4.01 -6.33
N ILE A 54 -2.41 4.84 -5.80
CA ILE A 54 -2.45 5.36 -4.43
C ILE A 54 -2.43 6.88 -4.39
N ARG A 55 -2.90 7.42 -3.26
CA ARG A 55 -2.60 8.79 -2.81
C ARG A 55 -1.83 8.70 -1.50
N PHE A 56 -0.97 9.67 -1.26
CA PHE A 56 -0.28 9.80 0.02
C PHE A 56 -0.26 11.24 0.50
N GLU A 57 -0.25 11.41 1.83
CA GLU A 57 -0.26 12.70 2.53
C GLU A 57 0.51 12.58 3.85
N GLY A 58 0.95 13.71 4.42
CA GLY A 58 1.82 13.74 5.60
C GLY A 58 2.90 14.81 5.43
N THR A 59 4.17 14.46 5.64
CA THR A 59 5.28 15.40 5.35
C THR A 59 5.38 15.74 3.85
N HIS A 60 4.84 14.88 2.99
CA HIS A 60 4.71 15.09 1.55
C HIS A 60 3.31 14.66 1.10
N ALA A 61 2.83 15.23 0.00
CA ALA A 61 1.57 14.83 -0.62
C ALA A 61 1.76 14.51 -2.10
N GLY A 62 1.03 13.52 -2.59
CA GLY A 62 1.14 13.12 -3.97
C GLY A 62 0.31 11.90 -4.35
N ARG A 63 0.62 11.38 -5.53
CA ARG A 63 0.01 10.19 -6.14
C ARG A 63 1.10 9.25 -6.62
N GLY A 64 0.80 7.97 -6.67
CA GLY A 64 1.72 6.94 -7.14
C GLY A 64 0.99 5.63 -7.40
N TYR A 65 1.76 4.55 -7.47
CA TYR A 65 1.28 3.18 -7.55
C TYR A 65 1.88 2.36 -6.42
N LEU A 66 1.16 1.34 -5.98
CA LEU A 66 1.61 0.36 -4.99
C LEU A 66 1.47 -1.01 -5.63
N GLU A 67 2.51 -1.83 -5.48
CA GLU A 67 2.54 -3.23 -5.87
C GLU A 67 2.85 -4.04 -4.62
N MET A 68 2.10 -5.12 -4.38
CA MET A 68 2.28 -5.98 -3.22
C MET A 68 2.10 -7.45 -3.61
N THR A 69 3.08 -8.27 -3.25
CA THR A 69 3.10 -9.72 -3.48
C THR A 69 3.14 -10.49 -2.16
N GLY A 70 2.97 -11.81 -2.18
CA GLY A 70 3.16 -12.66 -1.00
C GLY A 70 1.96 -12.79 -0.06
N TYR A 71 0.74 -12.58 -0.56
CA TYR A 71 -0.51 -12.72 0.19
C TYR A 71 -1.28 -14.00 -0.20
N GLU A 72 -0.59 -15.14 -0.31
CA GLU A 72 -1.24 -16.46 -0.47
C GLU A 72 -1.84 -16.99 0.84
#